data_AF-A0AAP6BGQ3-F1
#
_entry.id   AF-A0AAP6BGQ3-F1
#
_cell.length_a   1.000
_cell.length_b   1.000
_cell.length_c   1.000
_cell.angle_alpha   90.00
_cell.angle_beta   90.00
_cell.angle_gamma   90.00
#
_symmetry.space_group_name_H-M   'P 1'
#
loop_
_entity.id
_entity.type
_entity.pdbx_description
1 polymer ?
#
loop_
_entity_poly.entity_id
_entity_poly.type
_entity_poly.pdbx_seq_one_letter_code
_entity_poly.pdbx_strand_id
1 'polypeptide(L)'
;MDALFRHPALSPGAAWPTLRMWVRREDEHAVLVSLAPAPEARPEEVLLPCDAALLTLLGSIALGSSRAGLYAARLDEQDPARRLVLCARGVPGALRVRGATSAVADTLYGRTRSAMLTAGHLLRASGQRDEAAHWGTLARGLMLAKRSARRGRRGRSVRAVSGGLPTLGKRG
;
A
#
# COMPACT_ATOMS: atom_id res chain seq x y z
N MET A 1 -10.21 -29.19 12.59
CA MET A 1 -8.87 -28.90 12.03
C MET A 1 -8.86 -27.42 11.68
N ASP A 2 -8.93 -26.56 12.70
CA ASP A 2 -9.01 -25.10 12.54
C ASP A 2 -7.87 -24.47 13.33
N ALA A 3 -6.67 -24.52 12.76
CA ALA A 3 -5.69 -23.49 13.07
C ALA A 3 -6.21 -22.23 12.38
N LEU A 4 -7.18 -21.56 13.02
CA LEU A 4 -7.69 -20.25 12.66
C LEU A 4 -6.50 -19.41 12.21
N PHE A 5 -6.50 -19.01 10.93
CA PHE A 5 -5.53 -18.10 10.35
C PHE A 5 -5.67 -16.75 11.04
N ARG A 6 -5.23 -16.66 12.30
CA ARG A 6 -5.08 -15.40 13.01
C ARG A 6 -4.12 -14.59 12.17
N HIS A 7 -4.59 -13.43 11.71
CA HIS A 7 -3.76 -12.53 10.93
C HIS A 7 -2.42 -12.36 11.66
N PRO A 8 -1.24 -12.59 11.04
CA PRO A 8 0.02 -12.66 11.77
C PRO A 8 0.35 -11.43 12.63
N ALA A 9 -0.23 -10.25 12.31
CA ALA A 9 -0.15 -9.04 13.17
C ALA A 9 -0.80 -9.18 14.56
N LEU A 10 -1.69 -10.16 14.72
CA LEU A 10 -2.42 -10.42 15.95
C LEU A 10 -1.65 -11.37 16.87
N SER A 11 -0.56 -11.99 16.38
CA SER A 11 0.33 -12.77 17.21
C SER A 11 1.11 -11.84 18.16
N PRO A 12 1.04 -12.06 19.49
CA PRO A 12 1.85 -11.31 20.44
C PRO A 12 3.34 -11.41 20.06
N GLY A 13 3.99 -10.26 19.85
CA GLY A 13 5.41 -10.18 19.48
C GLY A 13 5.70 -10.07 17.97
N ALA A 14 4.72 -10.24 17.08
CA ALA A 14 4.92 -10.01 15.66
C ALA A 14 4.80 -8.51 15.32
N ALA A 15 5.94 -7.87 15.02
CA ALA A 15 5.98 -6.49 14.56
C ALA A 15 5.56 -6.43 13.06
N TRP A 16 4.25 -6.33 12.81
CA TRP A 16 3.75 -6.19 11.44
C TRP A 16 3.90 -4.77 10.89
N PRO A 17 4.39 -4.56 9.64
CA PRO A 17 4.50 -3.24 9.06
C PRO A 17 3.16 -2.52 9.06
N THR A 18 3.21 -1.29 9.53
CA THR A 18 2.08 -0.38 9.56
C THR A 18 2.31 0.81 8.66
N LEU A 19 1.22 1.49 8.35
CA LEU A 19 1.18 2.81 7.74
C LEU A 19 0.48 3.76 8.70
N ARG A 20 1.17 4.84 9.05
CA ARG A 20 0.57 5.92 9.81
C ARG A 20 -0.49 6.62 8.95
N MET A 21 -1.72 6.64 9.42
CA MET A 21 -2.86 7.33 8.81
C MET A 21 -3.62 8.11 9.87
N TRP A 22 -4.41 9.08 9.44
CA TRP A 22 -5.29 9.85 10.32
C TRP A 22 -6.66 9.18 10.37
N VAL A 23 -7.08 8.78 11.57
CA VAL A 23 -8.30 8.03 11.81
C VAL A 23 -9.21 8.84 12.73
N ARG A 24 -10.46 9.03 12.31
CA ARG A 24 -11.52 9.57 13.18
C ARG A 24 -12.47 8.44 13.53
N ARG A 25 -12.83 8.36 14.80
CA ARG A 25 -13.72 7.35 15.34
C ARG A 25 -14.94 8.01 15.97
N GLU A 26 -16.08 7.35 15.85
CA GLU A 26 -17.30 7.61 16.62
C GLU A 26 -17.49 6.35 17.47
N ASP A 27 -17.49 6.53 18.80
CA ASP A 27 -17.36 5.45 19.78
C ASP A 27 -16.16 4.52 19.45
N GLU A 28 -16.44 3.27 19.10
CA GLU A 28 -15.45 2.24 18.76
C GLU A 28 -15.21 2.09 17.25
N HIS A 29 -16.01 2.77 16.43
CA HIS A 29 -16.04 2.58 15.00
C HIS A 29 -15.23 3.66 14.29
N ALA A 30 -14.30 3.24 13.44
CA ALA A 30 -13.70 4.17 12.49
C ALA A 30 -14.81 4.68 11.55
N VAL A 31 -14.81 5.99 11.30
CA VAL A 31 -15.75 6.64 10.35
C VAL A 31 -14.99 7.40 9.26
N LEU A 32 -13.71 7.68 9.46
CA LEU A 32 -12.82 8.28 8.47
C LEU A 32 -11.42 7.72 8.62
N VAL A 33 -10.79 7.42 7.48
CA VAL A 33 -9.35 7.13 7.37
C VAL A 33 -8.76 8.03 6.28
N SER A 34 -7.67 8.72 6.58
CA SER A 34 -7.09 9.75 5.71
C SER A 34 -5.57 9.68 5.68
N LEU A 35 -4.99 9.97 4.51
CA LEU A 35 -3.54 10.10 4.30
C LEU A 35 -2.99 11.45 4.78
N ALA A 36 -3.86 12.43 4.99
CA ALA A 36 -3.50 13.76 5.46
C ALA A 36 -4.27 14.07 6.76
N PRO A 37 -3.77 15.01 7.59
CA PRO A 37 -4.49 15.46 8.78
C PRO A 37 -5.93 15.83 8.43
N ALA A 38 -6.87 15.32 9.22
CA ALA A 38 -8.28 15.63 9.10
C ALA A 38 -8.76 16.18 10.46
N PRO A 39 -9.77 17.08 10.48
CA PRO A 39 -10.35 17.56 11.73
C PRO A 39 -10.75 16.39 12.63
N GLU A 40 -10.41 16.49 13.93
CA GLU A 40 -10.74 15.51 14.98
C GLU A 40 -10.11 14.10 14.81
N ALA A 41 -9.42 13.84 13.69
CA ALA A 41 -8.73 12.58 13.46
C ALA A 41 -7.39 12.54 14.21
N ARG A 42 -7.04 11.37 14.74
CA ARG A 42 -5.77 11.12 15.44
C ARG A 42 -4.85 10.27 14.56
N PRO A 43 -3.53 10.41 14.71
CA PRO A 43 -2.60 9.56 13.97
C PRO A 43 -2.64 8.15 14.57
N GLU A 44 -2.97 7.16 13.75
CA GLU A 44 -2.99 5.75 14.12
C GLU A 44 -2.17 4.92 13.12
N GLU A 45 -1.59 3.83 13.60
CA GLU A 45 -0.85 2.89 12.78
C GLU A 45 -1.81 1.84 12.19
N VAL A 46 -2.03 1.89 10.88
CA VAL A 46 -2.89 0.97 10.13
C VAL A 46 -2.04 -0.18 9.60
N LEU A 47 -2.44 -1.41 9.89
CA LEU A 47 -1.72 -2.61 9.50
C LEU A 47 -1.76 -2.82 7.98
N LEU A 48 -0.66 -3.36 7.44
CA LEU A 48 -0.68 -3.98 6.13
C LEU A 48 -1.28 -5.39 6.19
N PRO A 49 -1.99 -5.80 5.13
CA PRO A 49 -2.58 -7.13 5.05
C PRO A 49 -1.50 -8.20 4.89
N CYS A 50 -1.81 -9.42 5.31
CA CYS A 50 -0.96 -10.59 5.11
C CYS A 50 -1.27 -11.37 3.82
N ASP A 51 -2.23 -10.91 3.01
CA ASP A 51 -2.59 -11.54 1.74
C ASP A 51 -1.68 -11.09 0.59
N ALA A 52 -1.21 -12.05 -0.22
CA ALA A 52 -0.28 -11.80 -1.31
C ALA A 52 -0.91 -10.98 -2.44
N ALA A 53 -2.17 -11.24 -2.78
CA ALA A 53 -2.86 -10.53 -3.86
C ALA A 53 -3.07 -9.06 -3.51
N LEU A 54 -3.49 -8.80 -2.27
CA LEU A 54 -3.70 -7.45 -1.79
C LEU A 54 -2.38 -6.69 -1.61
N LEU A 55 -1.32 -7.32 -1.08
CA LEU A 55 0.01 -6.69 -1.04
C LEU A 55 0.53 -6.38 -2.46
N THR A 56 0.26 -7.25 -3.43
CA THR A 56 0.60 -6.97 -4.84
C THR A 56 -0.16 -5.75 -5.36
N LEU A 57 -1.47 -5.66 -5.08
CA LEU A 57 -2.29 -4.50 -5.43
C LEU A 57 -1.76 -3.21 -4.80
N LEU A 58 -1.44 -3.23 -3.50
CA LEU A 58 -0.87 -2.08 -2.80
C LEU A 58 0.47 -1.65 -3.40
N GLY A 59 1.31 -2.61 -3.79
CA GLY A 59 2.52 -2.37 -4.55
C GLY A 59 2.27 -1.66 -5.89
N SER A 60 1.27 -2.11 -6.65
CA SER A 60 0.87 -1.48 -7.91
C SER A 60 0.33 -0.06 -7.72
N ILE A 61 -0.48 0.18 -6.67
CA ILE A 61 -0.96 1.52 -6.30
C ILE A 61 0.23 2.44 -5.98
N ALA A 62 1.17 1.97 -5.16
CA ALA A 62 2.35 2.73 -4.76
C ALA A 62 3.25 3.10 -5.96
N LEU A 63 3.30 2.24 -6.98
CA LEU A 63 4.03 2.52 -8.22
C LEU A 63 3.25 3.36 -9.24
N GLY A 64 1.97 3.64 -8.97
CA GLY A 64 1.08 4.33 -9.89
C GLY A 64 0.68 3.52 -11.12
N SER A 65 0.87 2.19 -11.09
CA SER A 65 0.43 1.27 -12.15
C SER A 65 -0.99 0.74 -11.94
N SER A 66 -1.62 1.08 -10.81
CA SER A 66 -3.02 0.82 -10.52
C SER A 66 -3.72 2.11 -10.08
N ARG A 67 -4.98 2.28 -10.51
CA ARG A 67 -5.87 3.38 -10.08
C ARG A 67 -6.82 2.95 -8.95
N ALA A 68 -6.65 1.75 -8.41
CA ALA A 68 -7.47 1.28 -7.30
C ALA A 68 -7.35 2.21 -6.08
N GLY A 69 -8.47 2.40 -5.38
CA GLY A 69 -8.48 3.13 -4.11
C GLY A 69 -7.88 2.30 -2.99
N LEU A 70 -7.34 2.98 -1.98
CA LEU A 70 -7.01 2.35 -0.70
C LEU A 70 -8.27 2.27 0.16
N TYR A 71 -8.46 1.14 0.83
CA TYR A 71 -9.53 0.92 1.78
C TYR A 71 -8.95 0.38 3.08
N ALA A 72 -9.59 0.70 4.19
CA ALA A 72 -9.25 0.17 5.50
C ALA A 72 -10.51 -0.41 6.14
N ALA A 73 -10.38 -1.57 6.74
CA ALA A 73 -11.45 -2.21 7.51
C ALA A 73 -10.93 -2.53 8.89
N ARG A 74 -11.86 -2.68 9.85
CA ARG A 74 -11.52 -3.22 11.16
C ARG A 74 -11.10 -4.68 10.99
N LEU A 75 -10.01 -5.04 11.63
CA LEU A 75 -9.59 -6.44 11.74
C LEU A 75 -10.37 -7.04 12.92
N ASP A 76 -11.50 -7.72 12.66
CA ASP A 76 -12.16 -8.55 13.69
C ASP A 76 -11.30 -9.81 13.91
N GLU A 77 -11.18 -10.38 15.10
CA GLU A 77 -12.21 -11.23 15.69
C GLU A 77 -12.10 -11.20 17.23
N GLN A 78 -13.06 -10.55 17.90
CA GLN A 78 -13.28 -10.51 19.36
C GLN A 78 -12.18 -9.89 20.25
N ASP A 79 -11.40 -8.99 19.63
CA ASP A 79 -10.65 -7.84 20.18
C ASP A 79 -9.15 -7.99 20.57
N PRO A 80 -8.26 -7.58 19.64
CA PRO A 80 -6.91 -7.11 19.93
C PRO A 80 -6.78 -5.60 19.59
N ALA A 81 -7.43 -4.77 20.39
CA ALA A 81 -7.34 -3.30 20.46
C ALA A 81 -7.53 -2.53 19.14
N ARG A 82 -8.64 -2.80 18.44
CA ARG A 82 -9.24 -1.91 17.41
C ARG A 82 -8.34 -1.51 16.23
N ARG A 83 -7.44 -2.38 15.81
CA ARG A 83 -6.54 -2.10 14.68
C ARG A 83 -7.31 -2.08 13.36
N LEU A 84 -6.95 -1.15 12.49
CA LEU A 84 -7.38 -1.14 11.10
C LEU A 84 -6.36 -1.87 10.24
N VAL A 85 -6.83 -2.59 9.23
CA VAL A 85 -6.00 -3.23 8.21
C VAL A 85 -6.39 -2.69 6.84
N LEU A 86 -5.40 -2.44 5.97
CA LEU A 86 -5.72 -2.15 4.58
C LEU A 86 -6.37 -3.37 3.92
N CYS A 87 -7.43 -3.12 3.16
CA CYS A 87 -8.27 -4.15 2.55
C CYS A 87 -8.62 -3.79 1.10
N ALA A 88 -9.24 -4.75 0.40
CA ALA A 88 -9.83 -4.50 -0.91
C ALA A 88 -11.20 -3.81 -0.78
N ARG A 89 -11.68 -3.23 -1.89
CA ARG A 89 -13.07 -2.74 -1.97
C ARG A 89 -14.05 -3.90 -1.76
N GLY A 90 -15.14 -3.64 -1.06
CA GLY A 90 -16.24 -4.60 -0.89
C GLY A 90 -16.14 -5.46 0.38
N VAL A 91 -15.05 -5.33 1.15
CA VAL A 91 -14.98 -5.91 2.49
C VAL A 91 -16.03 -5.22 3.39
N PRO A 92 -16.86 -5.96 4.15
CA PRO A 92 -17.82 -5.38 5.08
C PRO A 92 -17.17 -4.40 6.06
N GLY A 93 -17.77 -3.22 6.23
CA GLY A 93 -17.21 -2.16 7.08
C GLY A 93 -15.96 -1.47 6.53
N ALA A 94 -15.58 -1.73 5.27
CA ALA A 94 -14.43 -1.06 4.65
C ALA A 94 -14.73 0.41 4.35
N LEU A 95 -13.84 1.27 4.84
CA LEU A 95 -13.84 2.70 4.58
C LEU A 95 -12.82 3.02 3.50
N ARG A 96 -13.23 3.82 2.52
CA ARG A 96 -12.29 4.35 1.54
C ARG A 96 -11.34 5.34 2.22
N VAL A 97 -10.05 5.10 2.11
CA VAL A 97 -9.01 6.02 2.58
C VAL A 97 -9.01 7.27 1.70
N ARG A 98 -9.10 8.44 2.32
CA ARG A 98 -9.10 9.74 1.62
C ARG A 98 -7.69 10.32 1.49
N GLY A 99 -7.51 11.18 0.47
CA GLY A 99 -6.26 11.89 0.22
C GLY A 99 -5.46 11.34 -0.96
N ALA A 100 -4.41 12.09 -1.33
CA ALA A 100 -3.55 11.74 -2.45
C ALA A 100 -2.56 10.63 -2.07
N THR A 101 -2.64 9.48 -2.75
CA THR A 101 -1.73 8.33 -2.52
C THR A 101 -0.28 8.66 -2.82
N SER A 102 -0.01 9.66 -3.68
CA SER A 102 1.34 10.16 -3.97
C SER A 102 2.08 10.61 -2.71
N ALA A 103 1.39 11.14 -1.70
CA ALA A 103 1.99 11.60 -0.45
C ALA A 103 2.61 10.46 0.38
N VAL A 104 2.12 9.23 0.21
CA VAL A 104 2.59 8.04 0.95
C VAL A 104 3.20 6.99 0.04
N ALA A 105 3.37 7.25 -1.26
CA ALA A 105 3.70 6.23 -2.26
C ALA A 105 5.00 5.48 -1.94
N ASP A 106 6.09 6.19 -1.59
CA ASP A 106 7.36 5.54 -1.26
C ASP A 106 7.29 4.74 0.05
N THR A 107 6.58 5.24 1.06
CA THR A 107 6.36 4.54 2.33
C THR A 107 5.47 3.31 2.14
N LEU A 108 4.35 3.44 1.43
CA LEU A 108 3.45 2.34 1.06
C LEU A 108 4.23 1.25 0.32
N TYR A 109 5.03 1.62 -0.67
CA TYR A 109 5.92 0.69 -1.37
C TYR A 109 6.88 -0.02 -0.40
N GLY A 110 7.59 0.74 0.44
CA GLY A 110 8.62 0.19 1.33
C GLY A 110 8.02 -0.78 2.34
N ARG A 111 6.91 -0.39 2.98
CA ARG A 111 6.17 -1.21 3.94
C ARG A 111 5.55 -2.44 3.28
N THR A 112 4.99 -2.30 2.08
CA THR A 112 4.43 -3.44 1.30
C THR A 112 5.51 -4.47 0.99
N ARG A 113 6.66 -4.03 0.49
CA ARG A 113 7.79 -4.94 0.21
C ARG A 113 8.29 -5.59 1.51
N SER A 114 8.38 -4.84 2.59
CA SER A 114 8.76 -5.37 3.91
C SER A 114 7.78 -6.44 4.37
N ALA A 115 6.48 -6.20 4.23
CA ALA A 115 5.44 -7.17 4.56
C ALA A 115 5.59 -8.44 3.71
N MET A 116 5.80 -8.34 2.41
CA MET A 116 6.05 -9.55 1.60
C MET A 116 7.27 -10.36 2.10
N LEU A 117 8.35 -9.69 2.48
CA LEU A 117 9.57 -10.37 2.94
C LEU A 117 9.38 -11.06 4.29
N THR A 118 8.81 -10.37 5.27
CA THR A 118 8.57 -10.93 6.59
C THR A 118 7.53 -12.06 6.53
N ALA A 119 6.52 -11.99 5.66
CA ALA A 119 5.57 -13.10 5.46
C ALA A 119 6.34 -14.34 4.98
N GLY A 120 7.23 -14.17 4.01
CA GLY A 120 8.16 -15.21 3.60
C GLY A 120 9.05 -15.71 4.75
N HIS A 121 9.55 -14.85 5.63
CA HIS A 121 10.34 -15.27 6.80
C HIS A 121 9.52 -16.13 7.78
N LEU A 122 8.29 -15.72 8.08
CA LEU A 122 7.40 -16.49 8.96
C LEU A 122 7.11 -17.87 8.38
N LEU A 123 6.86 -17.96 7.06
CA LEU A 123 6.64 -19.24 6.37
C LEU A 123 7.89 -20.12 6.36
N ARG A 124 9.10 -19.55 6.22
CA ARG A 124 10.34 -20.34 6.38
C ARG A 124 10.47 -20.90 7.79
N ALA A 125 10.17 -20.08 8.80
CA ALA A 125 10.24 -20.50 10.20
C ALA A 125 9.25 -21.63 10.50
N SER A 126 8.09 -21.65 9.82
CA SER A 126 7.12 -22.75 9.92
C SER A 126 7.39 -23.93 8.97
N GLY A 127 8.55 -24.00 8.31
CA GLY A 127 8.92 -25.10 7.42
C GLY A 127 8.33 -25.05 5.99
N GLN A 128 7.55 -24.02 5.65
CA GLN A 128 6.87 -23.85 4.35
C GLN A 128 7.80 -23.15 3.33
N ARG A 129 8.82 -23.86 2.88
CA ARG A 129 9.92 -23.29 2.06
C ARG A 129 9.47 -22.78 0.69
N ASP A 130 8.60 -23.52 -0.01
CA ASP A 130 8.16 -23.15 -1.37
C ASP A 130 7.29 -21.89 -1.35
N GLU A 131 6.36 -21.81 -0.42
CA GLU A 131 5.52 -20.64 -0.23
C GLU A 131 6.38 -19.43 0.16
N ALA A 132 7.33 -19.60 1.07
CA ALA A 132 8.29 -18.55 1.40
C ALA A 132 9.14 -18.07 0.21
N ALA A 133 9.50 -18.97 -0.71
CA ALA A 133 10.21 -18.62 -1.94
C ALA A 133 9.32 -17.80 -2.87
N HIS A 134 8.03 -18.15 -2.99
CA HIS A 134 7.03 -17.40 -3.74
C HIS A 134 6.91 -15.95 -3.23
N TRP A 135 6.78 -15.76 -1.92
CA TRP A 135 6.77 -14.43 -1.29
C TRP A 135 8.04 -13.61 -1.58
N GLY A 136 9.20 -14.26 -1.58
CA GLY A 136 10.46 -13.64 -1.99
C GLY A 136 10.46 -13.20 -3.46
N THR A 137 9.87 -14.00 -4.35
CA THR A 137 9.71 -13.66 -5.77
C THR A 137 8.78 -12.46 -5.97
N LEU A 138 7.65 -12.40 -5.27
CA LEU A 138 6.76 -11.23 -5.29
C LEU A 138 7.48 -9.95 -4.85
N ALA A 139 8.21 -10.00 -3.73
CA ALA A 139 8.97 -8.86 -3.22
C ALA A 139 10.07 -8.38 -4.18
N ARG A 140 10.71 -9.30 -4.91
CA ARG A 140 11.67 -8.98 -5.97
C ARG A 140 10.99 -8.39 -7.20
N GLY A 141 9.86 -8.96 -7.65
CA GLY A 141 9.07 -8.44 -8.75
C GLY A 141 8.67 -6.99 -8.53
N LEU A 142 8.20 -6.67 -7.32
CA LEU A 142 7.85 -5.30 -6.91
C LEU A 142 9.07 -4.36 -6.94
N MET A 143 10.26 -4.83 -6.55
CA MET A 143 11.51 -4.06 -6.66
C MET A 143 11.89 -3.76 -8.11
N LEU A 144 11.82 -4.75 -8.98
CA LEU A 144 12.13 -4.58 -10.40
C LEU A 144 11.13 -3.63 -11.06
N ALA A 145 9.84 -3.76 -10.75
CA ALA A 145 8.80 -2.85 -11.23
C ALA A 145 9.07 -1.39 -10.82
N LYS A 146 9.50 -1.14 -9.57
CA LYS A 146 9.89 0.21 -9.11
C LYS A 146 11.05 0.78 -9.92
N ARG A 147 12.08 -0.03 -10.19
CA ARG A 147 13.24 0.38 -10.98
C ARG A 147 12.81 0.74 -12.41
N SER A 148 11.96 -0.07 -13.03
CA SER A 148 11.42 0.18 -14.36
C SER A 148 10.58 1.46 -14.41
N ALA A 149 9.70 1.68 -13.43
CA ALA A 149 8.89 2.89 -13.33
C ALA A 149 9.76 4.17 -13.20
N ARG A 150 10.85 4.11 -12.42
CA ARG A 150 11.81 5.23 -12.30
C ARG A 150 12.56 5.50 -13.61
N ARG A 151 12.97 4.45 -14.32
CA ARG A 151 13.65 4.57 -15.63
C ARG A 151 12.72 5.17 -16.69
N GLY A 152 11.46 4.72 -16.75
CA GLY A 152 10.45 5.27 -17.67
C GLY A 152 10.14 6.75 -17.42
N ARG A 153 10.17 7.22 -16.16
CA ARG A 153 10.01 8.64 -15.82
C ARG A 153 11.22 9.51 -16.23
N ARG A 154 12.44 8.97 -16.16
CA ARG A 154 13.66 9.67 -16.62
C ARG A 154 13.81 9.74 -18.14
N GLY A 155 13.20 8.80 -18.88
CA GLY A 155 13.18 8.80 -20.35
C GLY A 155 12.12 9.71 -20.97
N ARG A 156 11.14 10.19 -20.19
CA ARG A 156 10.12 11.15 -20.63
C ARG A 156 10.58 12.59 -20.37
N SER A 157 11.81 12.90 -20.79
CA SER A 157 12.23 14.29 -20.98
C SER A 157 11.38 14.86 -22.11
N VAL A 158 10.70 15.95 -21.81
CA VAL A 158 9.89 16.73 -22.75
C VAL A 158 10.79 17.13 -23.92
N ARG A 159 10.69 16.44 -25.06
CA ARG A 159 10.96 17.10 -26.33
C ARG A 159 9.87 18.14 -26.47
N ALA A 160 10.17 19.36 -26.03
CA ALA A 160 9.52 20.54 -26.54
C ALA A 160 9.73 20.46 -28.05
N VAL A 161 8.69 20.04 -28.76
CA VAL A 161 8.59 20.30 -30.19
C VAL A 161 8.43 21.82 -30.25
N SER A 162 9.54 22.51 -30.43
CA SER A 162 9.56 23.89 -30.87
C SER A 162 8.87 23.91 -32.23
N GLY A 163 7.54 24.03 -32.22
CA GLY A 163 6.74 24.32 -33.39
C GLY A 163 7.26 25.60 -34.02
N GLY A 164 7.55 25.54 -35.31
CA GLY A 164 8.24 26.58 -36.05
C GLY A 164 7.64 27.95 -35.83
N LEU A 165 8.51 28.92 -35.58
CA LEU A 165 8.24 30.32 -35.84
C LEU A 165 8.05 30.49 -37.36
N PRO A 166 6.88 30.94 -37.84
CA PRO A 166 6.76 31.37 -39.22
C PRO A 166 7.54 32.69 -39.39
N THR A 167 8.39 32.72 -40.40
CA THR A 167 9.15 33.90 -40.82
C THR A 167 8.20 35.02 -41.26
N LEU A 168 8.15 36.10 -40.49
CA LEU A 168 7.54 37.36 -40.94
C LEU A 168 8.49 38.01 -41.94
N GLY A 169 8.08 37.99 -43.22
CA GLY A 169 8.75 38.71 -44.29
C GLY A 169 8.80 40.21 -44.02
N LYS A 170 9.96 40.82 -44.30
CA LYS A 170 10.08 42.26 -44.53
C LYS A 170 10.26 42.47 -46.03
N ARG A 171 9.19 42.95 -46.67
CA ARG A 171 9.27 43.85 -47.84
C ARG A 171 9.30 45.27 -47.29
N GLY A 172 10.19 46.11 -47.82
CA GLY A 172 10.39 47.51 -47.45
C GLY A 172 11.84 47.87 -47.62
#